data_AF-W7BWP3-F1
#
_entry.id   AF-W7BWP3-F1
#
_cell.length_a   1.000
_cell.length_b   1.000
_cell.length_c   1.000
_cell.angle_alpha   90.00
_cell.angle_beta   90.00
_cell.angle_gamma   90.00
#
_symmetry.space_group_name_H-M   'P 1'
#
loop_
_entity.id
_entity.type
_entity.pdbx_description
1 polymer ?
#
loop_
_entity_poly.entity_id
_entity_poly.type
_entity_poly.pdbx_seq_one_letter_code
_entity_poly.pdbx_strand_id
1 'polypeptide(L)'
;MYKNNDFEDIIKNRRSIRTYDDSVKISREEMEQILTDAMRAPSSVNMQPWRFVVVESPEGKAKLRPLVRFNTQQNDSSSAMLVIFGDMNSFDHGEKIF
;
A
#
# COMPACT_ATOMS: atom_id res chain seq x y z
N MET A 1 12.08 -11.20 12.39
CA MET A 1 10.76 -10.81 11.87
C MET A 1 9.82 -12.00 12.05
N TYR A 2 8.61 -11.79 12.58
CA TYR A 2 7.63 -12.85 12.79
C TYR A 2 7.02 -13.27 11.45
N LYS A 3 7.11 -14.55 11.10
CA LYS A 3 6.51 -15.10 9.87
C LYS A 3 5.33 -15.99 10.25
N ASN A 4 4.15 -15.63 9.76
CA ASN A 4 2.94 -16.43 9.90
C ASN A 4 2.47 -16.85 8.50
N ASN A 5 2.30 -18.15 8.28
CA ASN A 5 1.85 -18.71 7.00
C ASN A 5 0.49 -19.44 7.15
N ASP A 6 -0.20 -19.31 8.29
CA ASP A 6 -1.54 -19.86 8.46
C ASP A 6 -2.57 -18.89 7.86
N PHE A 7 -3.23 -19.33 6.79
CA PHE A 7 -4.20 -18.51 6.07
C PHE A 7 -5.40 -18.08 6.95
N GLU A 8 -5.94 -19.00 7.74
CA GLU A 8 -7.10 -18.73 8.60
C GLU A 8 -6.72 -17.72 9.69
N ASP A 9 -5.54 -17.89 10.28
CA ASP A 9 -5.01 -16.97 11.28
C ASP A 9 -4.81 -15.55 10.72
N ILE A 10 -4.16 -15.44 9.55
CA ILE A 10 -3.92 -14.15 8.88
C ILE A 10 -5.24 -13.40 8.63
N ILE A 11 -6.24 -14.08 8.06
CA ILE A 11 -7.51 -13.45 7.70
C ILE A 11 -8.30 -13.05 8.95
N LYS A 12 -8.38 -13.93 9.96
CA LYS A 12 -9.19 -13.70 11.17
C LYS A 12 -8.57 -12.69 12.12
N ASN A 13 -7.24 -12.62 12.20
CA ASN A 13 -6.55 -11.70 13.10
C ASN A 13 -6.26 -10.32 12.47
N ARG A 14 -6.45 -10.15 11.16
CA ARG A 14 -6.32 -8.84 10.52
C ARG A 14 -7.30 -7.84 11.14
N ARG A 15 -6.76 -6.71 11.61
CA ARG A 15 -7.50 -5.58 12.19
C ARG A 15 -7.08 -4.28 11.55
N SER A 16 -7.90 -3.25 11.70
CA SER A 16 -7.53 -1.89 11.32
C SER A 16 -6.65 -1.29 12.41
N ILE A 17 -5.33 -1.40 12.25
CA ILE A 17 -4.35 -0.82 13.16
C ILE A 17 -4.34 0.70 13.00
N ARG A 18 -4.25 1.44 14.12
CA ARG A 18 -4.29 2.93 14.12
C ARG A 18 -3.03 3.60 14.67
N THR A 19 -2.11 2.81 15.21
CA THR A 19 -0.83 3.29 15.73
C THR A 19 0.21 2.22 15.43
N TYR A 20 1.36 2.65 14.92
CA TYR A 20 2.47 1.79 14.54
C TYR A 20 3.72 2.21 15.30
N ASP A 21 4.75 1.37 15.25
CA ASP A 21 6.09 1.73 15.72
C ASP A 21 6.78 2.61 14.65
N ASP A 22 7.03 3.88 14.98
CA ASP A 22 7.57 4.86 14.05
C ASP A 22 9.08 4.67 13.77
N SER A 23 9.75 3.88 14.59
CA SER A 23 11.15 3.47 14.40
C SER A 23 11.30 2.40 13.32
N VAL A 24 10.24 1.65 13.01
CA VAL A 24 10.26 0.60 11.98
C VAL A 24 10.05 1.21 10.59
N LYS A 25 10.98 0.92 9.68
CA LYS A 25 10.86 1.21 8.26
C LYS A 25 10.81 -0.09 7.46
N ILE A 26 10.00 -0.08 6.40
CA ILE A 26 9.94 -1.18 5.43
C ILE A 26 11.02 -0.88 4.38
N SER A 27 11.84 -1.87 4.04
CA SER A 27 12.85 -1.65 2.99
C SER A 27 12.16 -1.48 1.63
N ARG A 28 12.86 -0.85 0.68
CA ARG A 28 12.32 -0.69 -0.67
C ARG A 28 12.02 -2.04 -1.30
N GLU A 29 12.91 -3.00 -1.14
CA GLU A 29 12.79 -4.37 -1.67
C GLU A 29 11.57 -5.08 -1.07
N GLU A 30 11.36 -4.94 0.23
CA GLU A 30 10.20 -5.51 0.91
C GLU A 30 8.88 -4.86 0.43
N MET A 31 8.87 -3.53 0.27
CA MET A 31 7.70 -2.82 -0.25
C MET A 31 7.39 -3.23 -1.71
N GLU A 32 8.41 -3.36 -2.56
CA GLU A 32 8.26 -3.83 -3.94
C GLU A 32 7.72 -5.26 -3.99
N GLN A 33 8.16 -6.14 -3.08
CA GLN A 33 7.63 -7.50 -2.96
C GLN A 33 6.16 -7.50 -2.54
N ILE A 34 5.79 -6.73 -1.50
CA ILE A 34 4.39 -6.59 -1.04
C ILE A 34 3.49 -6.14 -2.19
N LEU A 35 3.90 -5.11 -2.94
CA LEU A 35 3.13 -4.60 -4.06
C LEU A 35 3.06 -5.61 -5.21
N THR A 36 4.15 -6.29 -5.53
CA THR A 36 4.19 -7.31 -6.59
C THR A 36 3.23 -8.46 -6.30
N ASP A 37 3.17 -8.93 -5.06
CA ASP A 37 2.25 -9.97 -4.65
C ASP A 37 0.81 -9.48 -4.65
N ALA A 38 0.54 -8.26 -4.16
CA ALA A 38 -0.79 -7.66 -4.17
C ALA A 38 -1.34 -7.43 -5.59
N MET A 39 -0.48 -7.07 -6.55
CA MET A 39 -0.85 -6.87 -7.96
C MET A 39 -1.25 -8.16 -8.69
N ARG A 40 -1.12 -9.34 -8.05
CA ARG A 40 -1.71 -10.59 -8.56
C ARG A 40 -3.23 -10.65 -8.42
N ALA A 41 -3.84 -9.67 -7.76
CA ALA A 41 -5.30 -9.56 -7.72
C ALA A 41 -5.91 -9.56 -9.14
N PRO A 42 -7.10 -10.13 -9.34
CA PRO A 42 -7.79 -10.04 -10.62
C PRO A 42 -8.33 -8.62 -10.85
N SER A 43 -8.45 -8.22 -12.11
CA SER A 43 -9.10 -6.98 -12.54
C SER A 43 -9.92 -7.20 -13.82
N SER A 44 -10.90 -6.33 -14.08
CA SER A 44 -11.72 -6.42 -15.29
C SER A 44 -10.82 -6.45 -16.53
N VAL A 45 -11.02 -7.47 -17.37
CA VAL A 45 -10.21 -7.78 -18.56
C VAL A 45 -8.69 -7.69 -18.31
N ASN A 46 -8.23 -7.99 -17.09
CA ASN A 46 -6.84 -7.89 -16.65
C ASN A 46 -6.20 -6.49 -16.79
N MET A 47 -6.97 -5.40 -16.80
CA MET A 47 -6.45 -4.03 -17.05
C MET A 47 -5.52 -3.46 -16.00
N GLN A 48 -5.41 -4.08 -14.82
CA GLN A 48 -4.50 -3.67 -13.74
C GLN A 48 -4.48 -2.12 -13.55
N PRO A 49 -5.66 -1.49 -13.35
CA PRO A 49 -5.78 -0.02 -13.41
C PRO A 49 -5.21 0.67 -12.17
N TRP A 50 -4.75 -0.08 -11.18
CA TRP A 50 -4.19 0.45 -9.95
C TRP A 50 -2.88 1.21 -10.20
N ARG A 51 -2.77 2.38 -9.58
CA ARG A 51 -1.53 3.15 -9.46
C ARG A 51 -1.29 3.42 -7.98
N PHE A 52 -0.08 3.15 -7.53
CA PHE A 52 0.31 3.28 -6.13
C PHE A 52 1.31 4.41 -5.97
N VAL A 53 1.05 5.29 -5.01
CA VAL A 53 2.06 6.23 -4.50
C VAL A 53 2.44 5.77 -3.10
N VAL A 54 3.70 5.39 -2.93
CA VAL A 54 4.29 5.03 -1.63
C VAL A 54 4.78 6.30 -0.96
N VAL A 55 4.12 6.73 0.11
CA VAL A 55 4.49 7.93 0.88
C VAL A 55 5.19 7.51 2.16
N GLU A 56 6.51 7.54 2.14
CA GLU A 56 7.35 7.11 3.27
C GLU A 56 8.34 8.17 3.76
N SER A 57 8.71 9.13 2.89
CA SER A 57 9.64 10.21 3.28
C SER A 57 8.99 11.19 4.26
N PRO A 58 9.77 11.83 5.14
CA PRO A 58 9.26 12.88 6.03
C PRO A 58 8.55 14.01 5.27
N GLU A 59 9.11 14.48 4.15
CA GLU A 59 8.49 15.54 3.35
C GLU A 59 7.17 15.07 2.72
N GLY A 60 7.15 13.83 2.20
CA GLY A 60 5.95 13.23 1.61
C GLY A 60 4.83 13.09 2.65
N LYS A 61 5.16 12.59 3.84
CA LYS A 61 4.21 12.48 4.95
C LYS A 61 3.71 13.84 5.44
N ALA A 62 4.58 14.85 5.50
CA ALA A 62 4.18 16.22 5.85
C ALA A 62 3.19 16.79 4.81
N LYS A 63 3.43 16.56 3.51
CA LYS A 63 2.52 16.96 2.42
C LYS A 63 1.19 16.22 2.47
N LEU A 64 1.19 14.93 2.82
CA LEU A 64 -0.02 14.12 2.92
C LEU A 64 -0.85 14.44 4.17
N ARG A 65 -0.20 14.81 5.28
CA ARG A 65 -0.81 15.03 6.59
C ARG A 65 -2.08 15.90 6.59
N PRO A 66 -2.16 17.08 5.92
CA PRO A 66 -3.39 17.88 5.91
C PRO A 66 -4.54 17.24 5.11
N LEU A 67 -4.25 16.24 4.26
CA LEU A 67 -5.22 15.61 3.36
C LEU A 67 -5.93 14.40 3.99
N VAL A 68 -5.35 13.80 5.05
CA VAL A 68 -5.83 12.55 5.66
C VAL A 68 -6.84 12.74 6.81
N ARG A 69 -7.27 13.99 7.06
CA ARG A 69 -8.26 14.39 8.07
C ARG A 69 -7.96 13.83 9.46
N PHE A 70 -8.72 12.83 9.91
CA PHE A 70 -8.64 12.24 11.25
C PHE A 70 -7.60 11.12 11.34
N ASN A 71 -6.95 10.75 10.23
CA ASN A 71 -5.98 9.65 10.19
C ASN A 71 -4.53 10.12 10.34
N THR A 72 -4.32 11.27 10.98
CA THR A 72 -2.98 11.85 11.13
C THR A 72 -2.09 10.96 11.99
N GLN A 73 -2.62 10.28 13.01
CA GLN A 73 -1.84 9.37 13.84
C GLN A 73 -1.29 8.19 13.03
N GLN A 74 -2.09 7.62 12.14
CA GLN A 74 -1.66 6.56 11.22
C GLN A 74 -0.60 7.07 10.25
N ASN A 75 -0.83 8.26 9.65
CA ASN A 75 0.14 8.90 8.77
C ASN A 75 1.49 9.13 9.47
N ASP A 76 1.46 9.62 10.70
CA ASP A 76 2.66 10.01 11.43
C ASP A 76 3.43 8.75 11.87
N SER A 77 2.73 7.73 12.39
CA SER A 77 3.36 6.54 12.99
C SER A 77 3.70 5.40 12.03
N SER A 78 3.01 5.26 10.88
CA SER A 78 3.24 4.12 9.98
C SER A 78 4.64 4.11 9.35
N SER A 79 5.10 2.98 8.81
CA SER A 79 6.32 2.99 7.99
C SER A 79 6.10 3.74 6.66
N ALA A 80 4.94 3.54 6.02
CA ALA A 80 4.54 4.21 4.80
C ALA A 80 3.01 4.37 4.72
N MET A 81 2.54 5.31 3.92
CA MET A 81 1.13 5.44 3.51
C MET A 81 1.02 5.12 2.02
N LEU A 82 0.19 4.14 1.66
CA LEU A 82 -0.14 3.87 0.26
C LEU A 82 -1.35 4.71 -0.16
N VAL A 83 -1.17 5.55 -1.17
CA VAL A 83 -2.27 6.24 -1.84
C VAL A 83 -2.56 5.51 -3.14
N ILE A 84 -3.76 4.97 -3.27
CA ILE A 84 -4.17 4.11 -4.39
C ILE A 84 -5.10 4.92 -5.30
N PHE A 85 -4.77 4.94 -6.59
CA PHE A 85 -5.56 5.58 -7.63
C PHE A 85 -6.01 4.55 -8.65
N GLY A 86 -7.16 4.83 -9.29
CA GLY A 86 -7.56 4.16 -10.53
C GLY A 86 -7.14 5.01 -11.72
N ASP A 87 -6.42 4.39 -12.65
CA ASP A 87 -6.04 5.02 -13.92
C ASP A 87 -7.23 5.01 -14.88
N MET A 88 -7.78 6.19 -15.14
CA MET A 88 -8.93 6.36 -16.05
C MET A 88 -8.59 6.05 -17.51
N ASN A 89 -7.30 6.04 -17.84
CA ASN A 89 -6.78 5.75 -19.17
C ASN A 89 -6.08 4.38 -19.20
N SER A 90 -6.45 3.45 -18.31
CA SER A 90 -5.76 2.15 -18.20
C SER A 90 -5.70 1.36 -19.52
N PHE A 91 -6.65 1.57 -20.43
CA PHE A 91 -6.68 0.95 -21.74
C PHE A 91 -5.49 1.33 -22.64
N ASP A 92 -4.91 2.51 -22.45
CA ASP A 92 -3.72 2.95 -23.19
C ASP A 92 -2.49 2.09 -22.86
N HIS A 93 -2.54 1.32 -21.77
CA HIS A 93 -1.47 0.43 -21.32
C HIS A 93 -1.67 -1.04 -21.73
N GLY A 94 -2.71 -1.35 -22.50
CA GLY A 94 -3.05 -2.73 -22.88
C GLY A 94 -1.88 -3.52 -23.46
N GLU A 95 -1.12 -2.94 -24.40
CA GLU A 95 0.03 -3.60 -25.03
C GLU A 95 1.17 -3.98 -24.07
N LYS A 96 1.29 -3.30 -22.93
CA LYS A 96 2.31 -3.62 -21.92
C LYS A 96 1.82 -4.65 -20.91
N ILE A 97 0.50 -4.72 -20.71
CA ILE A 97 -0.16 -5.55 -19.72
C ILE A 97 -0.33 -6.99 -20.22
N PHE A 98 -0.55 -7.15 -21.53
CA PHE A 98 -0.66 -8.43 -22.21
C PHE A 98 0.62 -8.79 -22.96
#